data_AF-E0CY52-F1
#
_entry.id   AF-E0CY52-F1
#
_cell.length_a   1.000
_cell.length_b   1.000
_cell.length_c   1.000
_cell.angle_alpha   90.00
_cell.angle_beta   90.00
_cell.angle_gamma   90.00
#
_symmetry.space_group_name_H-M   'P 1'
#
loop_
_entity.id
_entity.type
_entity.pdbx_description
1 polymer ?
#
loop_
_entity_poly.entity_id
_entity_poly.type
_entity_poly.pdbx_seq_one_letter_code
_entity_poly.pdbx_strand_id
1 'polypeptide(L)' 'MLRRLQDFLLPSEACQNDYNRLAYEVLFEDLDHNGDGVVDITELRDGLKHWNSSFSEDTEKVSH' A
#
# COMPACT_ATOMS: atom_id res chain seq x y z
N MET A 1 -22.08 30.33 -28.87
CA MET A 1 -22.93 29.73 -27.83
C MET A 1 -22.37 28.36 -27.46
N LEU A 2 -21.74 28.30 -26.28
CA LEU A 2 -21.37 27.15 -25.42
C LEU A 2 -20.78 25.87 -26.04
N ARG A 3 -19.46 25.73 -25.82
CA ARG A 3 -18.63 24.52 -25.90
C ARG A 3 -19.32 23.33 -25.22
N ARG A 4 -19.41 22.20 -25.93
CA ARG A 4 -19.66 20.90 -25.29
C ARG A 4 -18.33 20.17 -25.12
N LEU A 5 -17.65 20.50 -24.03
CA LEU A 5 -16.67 19.63 -23.40
C LEU A 5 -17.43 18.41 -22.86
N GLN A 6 -17.59 17.38 -23.68
CA GLN A 6 -17.95 16.04 -23.22
C GLN A 6 -16.69 15.23 -22.91
N ASP A 7 -15.66 15.89 -22.35
CA ASP A 7 -14.31 15.33 -22.26
C ASP A 7 -13.89 14.91 -20.85
N PHE A 8 -14.81 14.76 -19.91
CA PHE A 8 -14.40 14.30 -18.59
C PHE A 8 -15.43 13.38 -17.95
N LEU A 9 -15.70 12.29 -18.66
CA LEU A 9 -16.06 11.03 -18.00
C LEU A 9 -14.78 10.51 -17.33
N LEU A 10 -14.44 11.03 -16.15
CA LEU A 10 -13.66 10.23 -15.21
C LEU A 10 -14.63 9.30 -14.50
N PRO A 11 -14.47 7.98 -14.61
CA PRO A 11 -15.07 7.06 -13.66
C PRO A 11 -14.49 7.42 -12.29
N SER A 12 -15.32 7.99 -11.41
CA SER A 12 -14.99 8.30 -10.00
C SER A 12 -14.77 7.03 -9.14
N GLU A 13 -14.66 5.87 -9.77
CA GLU A 13 -14.75 4.54 -9.16
C GLU A 13 -13.41 3.79 -9.18
N ALA A 14 -12.30 4.43 -9.61
CA ALA A 14 -10.98 3.79 -9.70
C ALA A 14 -9.99 4.22 -8.59
N CYS A 15 -10.11 5.44 -8.04
CA CYS A 15 -9.05 5.98 -7.19
C CYS A 15 -8.72 5.13 -5.94
N GLN A 16 -9.69 4.44 -5.33
CA GLN A 16 -9.41 3.60 -4.15
C GLN A 16 -8.57 2.35 -4.48
N ASN A 17 -8.71 1.82 -5.68
CA ASN A 17 -7.97 0.63 -6.11
C ASN A 17 -6.51 0.99 -6.41
N ASP A 18 -6.31 2.15 -7.04
CA ASP A 18 -4.97 2.63 -7.38
C ASP A 18 -4.15 2.99 -6.14
N TYR A 19 -4.75 3.60 -5.11
CA TYR A 19 -4.03 3.90 -3.86
C TYR A 19 -3.59 2.63 -3.11
N ASN A 20 -4.49 1.64 -3.00
CA ASN A 20 -4.13 0.37 -2.35
C ASN A 20 -3.04 -0.37 -3.14
N ARG A 21 -3.13 -0.36 -4.47
CA ARG A 21 -2.12 -0.95 -5.34
C ARG A 21 -0.74 -0.31 -5.12
N LEU A 22 -0.67 1.02 -5.07
CA LEU A 22 0.58 1.74 -4.81
C LEU A 22 1.13 1.46 -3.41
N ALA A 23 0.25 1.33 -2.39
CA ALA A 23 0.67 1.01 -1.04
C ALA A 23 1.25 -0.42 -0.94
N TYR A 24 0.63 -1.39 -1.63
CA TYR A 24 1.15 -2.75 -1.68
C TYR A 24 2.43 -2.87 -2.53
N GLU A 25 2.58 -2.05 -3.55
CA GLU A 25 3.79 -1.98 -4.37
C GLU A 25 4.99 -1.51 -3.54
N VAL A 26 4.85 -0.40 -2.80
CA VAL A 26 5.90 0.10 -1.89
C VAL A 26 6.22 -0.91 -0.78
N LEU A 27 5.20 -1.54 -0.19
CA LEU A 27 5.42 -2.59 0.80
C LEU A 27 6.19 -3.78 0.20
N PHE A 28 5.86 -4.16 -1.03
CA PHE A 28 6.53 -5.27 -1.70
C PHE A 28 7.99 -4.94 -1.99
N GLU A 29 8.28 -3.74 -2.50
CA GLU A 29 9.64 -3.25 -2.72
C GLU A 29 10.46 -3.18 -1.42
N ASP A 30 9.85 -2.83 -0.30
CA ASP A 30 10.51 -2.82 1.01
C ASP A 30 10.81 -4.24 1.54
N LEU A 31 10.03 -5.24 1.13
CA LEU A 31 10.19 -6.64 1.55
C LEU A 31 11.14 -7.43 0.63
N ASP A 32 11.11 -7.19 -0.68
CA ASP A 32 11.95 -7.83 -1.70
C ASP A 32 13.38 -7.25 -1.66
N HIS A 33 14.16 -7.71 -0.68
CA HIS A 33 15.48 -7.14 -0.40
C HIS A 33 16.53 -7.56 -1.44
N ASN A 34 16.34 -8.70 -2.09
CA ASN A 34 17.25 -9.20 -3.11
C ASN A 34 16.91 -8.67 -4.52
N GLY A 35 15.70 -8.11 -4.72
CA GLY A 35 15.22 -7.52 -5.96
C GLY A 35 14.90 -8.53 -7.06
N ASP A 36 14.56 -9.77 -6.69
CA ASP A 36 14.24 -10.84 -7.64
C ASP A 36 12.77 -10.83 -8.09
N GLY A 37 11.96 -9.93 -7.51
CA GLY A 37 10.55 -9.76 -7.82
C GLY A 37 9.65 -10.74 -7.08
N VAL A 38 10.16 -11.46 -6.09
CA VAL A 38 9.44 -12.39 -5.22
C VAL A 38 9.84 -12.12 -3.76
N VAL A 39 8.90 -12.25 -2.83
CA VAL A 39 9.22 -12.20 -1.40
C VAL A 39 9.26 -13.62 -0.86
N ASP A 40 10.43 -14.07 -0.42
CA ASP A 40 10.61 -15.37 0.22
C ASP A 40 10.29 -15.33 1.74
N ILE A 41 10.28 -16.50 2.38
CA ILE A 41 9.93 -16.61 3.81
C ILE A 41 10.96 -15.97 4.75
N THR A 42 12.22 -15.90 4.33
CA THR A 42 13.30 -15.23 5.05
C THR A 42 13.15 -13.71 4.94
N GLU A 43 12.90 -13.21 3.74
CA GLU A 43 12.64 -11.79 3.46
C GLU A 43 11.41 -11.30 4.20
N LEU A 44 10.30 -12.04 4.13
CA LEU A 44 9.09 -11.72 4.89
C LEU A 44 9.36 -11.69 6.41
N ARG A 45 10.09 -12.68 6.94
CA ARG A 45 10.42 -12.74 8.38
C ARG A 45 11.25 -11.53 8.80
N ASP A 46 12.25 -11.15 8.01
CA ASP A 46 13.16 -10.07 8.36
C ASP A 46 12.51 -8.70 8.15
N GLY A 47 11.69 -8.55 7.11
CA GLY A 47 10.82 -7.38 6.90
C GLY A 47 9.82 -7.19 8.04
N LEU A 48 9.13 -8.24 8.48
CA LEU A 48 8.19 -8.16 9.62
C LEU A 48 8.87 -7.76 10.93
N LYS A 49 10.14 -8.12 11.16
CA LYS A 49 10.87 -7.65 12.35
C LYS A 49 11.08 -6.14 12.33
N HIS A 50 11.37 -5.56 11.17
CA HIS A 50 11.53 -4.11 11.01
C HIS A 50 10.19 -3.37 11.04
N TRP A 51 9.14 -3.98 10.52
CA TRP A 51 7.81 -3.37 10.50
C TRP A 51 7.06 -3.49 11.83
N ASN A 52 7.41 -4.46 12.68
CA ASN A 52 6.78 -4.64 14.00
C ASN A 52 6.87 -3.40 14.90
N SER A 53 7.88 -2.54 14.74
CA SER A 53 7.93 -1.25 15.44
C SER A 53 6.90 -0.24 14.94
N SER A 54 6.54 -0.28 13.66
CA SER A 54 5.47 0.58 13.09
C SER A 54 4.06 0.06 13.37
N PHE A 55 3.90 -1.25 13.60
CA PHE A 55 2.61 -1.84 14.01
C PHE A 55 2.32 -1.71 15.52
N SER A 56 3.33 -1.44 16.35
CA SER A 56 3.18 -1.44 17.80
C SER A 56 2.64 -0.13 18.41
N GLU A 57 2.44 0.93 17.64
CA GLU A 57 1.93 2.21 18.15
C GLU A 57 0.40 2.25 18.35
N ASP A 58 -0.34 1.22 17.91
CA ASP A 58 -1.81 1.19 17.98
C ASP A 58 -2.42 0.14 18.93
N THR A 59 -1.63 -0.51 19.80
CA THR A 59 -2.16 -1.57 20.71
C THR A 59 -2.28 -1.13 22.18
N GLU A 60 -2.25 0.16 22.50
CA GLU A 60 -2.65 0.65 23.82
C GLU A 60 -3.80 1.65 23.75
N LYS A 61 -5.04 1.18 23.93
CA LYS A 61 -6.10 1.79 24.77
C LYS A 61 -7.34 0.88 24.76
N VAL A 62 -7.29 -0.24 25.46
CA VAL A 62 -8.52 -0.80 26.07
C VAL A 62 -8.42 -0.51 27.56
N SER A 63 -9.10 0.57 27.95
CA SER A 63 -9.38 0.96 29.32
C SER A 63 -9.98 -0.20 30.10
N HIS A 64 -9.49 -0.42 31.32
CA HIS A 64 -10.28 -1.02 32.40
C HIS A 64 -10.00 -0.29 33.72
#